data_AF-A0A3Q3EBA2-F1
#
_entry.id   AF-A0A3Q3EBA2-F1
#
_cell.length_a   1.000
_cell.length_b   1.000
_cell.length_c   1.000
_cell.angle_alpha   90.00
_cell.angle_beta   90.00
_cell.angle_gamma   90.00
#
_symmetry.space_group_name_H-M   'P 1'
#
loop_
_entity.id
_entity.type
_entity.pdbx_description
1 polymer ?
#
loop_
_entity_poly.entity_id
_entity_poly.type
_entity_poly.pdbx_seq_one_letter_code
_entity_poly.pdbx_strand_id
1 'polypeptide(L)'
;MVQIASSSGRHTCKSCLSQQRESRAHSHTSMDKYAVCALVFALGAFVQFHPVFTQDSPKIHPKPGECSRRALLAPSKRGCVSDQDCPGDHKCCVFDCEDVCVAPSFNKPGVCPDTTGQLGYCAFLCFDDRDCSDELKCCRNGCAGYNCMPPFQVKPGRCALPQGTPMCAEYCYHDGQCPEEQKCCRTTCGHACSKPC
;
A
#
# COMPACT_ATOMS: atom_id res chain seq x y z
N MET A 1 -44.60 5.45 11.35
CA MET A 1 -43.19 5.30 11.78
C MET A 1 -42.49 4.42 10.77
N VAL A 2 -41.69 5.01 9.88
CA VAL A 2 -40.85 4.27 8.93
C VAL A 2 -39.48 4.13 9.60
N GLN A 3 -39.10 2.93 10.00
CA GLN A 3 -37.72 2.66 10.42
C GLN A 3 -36.90 2.29 9.19
N ILE A 4 -35.93 3.15 8.86
CA ILE A 4 -34.88 2.89 7.88
C ILE A 4 -33.76 2.17 8.64
N ALA A 5 -33.59 0.87 8.40
CA ALA A 5 -32.48 0.10 8.93
C ALA A 5 -31.27 0.23 8.00
N SER A 6 -30.23 0.96 8.44
CA SER A 6 -28.91 0.97 7.80
C SER A 6 -28.25 -0.41 7.90
N SER A 7 -28.08 -1.10 6.78
CA SER A 7 -27.20 -2.26 6.72
C SER A 7 -25.80 -1.84 6.24
N SER A 8 -24.88 -1.72 7.18
CA SER A 8 -23.44 -1.69 6.91
C SER A 8 -23.00 -3.05 6.36
N GLY A 9 -23.10 -3.23 5.06
CA GLY A 9 -22.54 -4.37 4.34
C GLY A 9 -21.02 -4.27 4.28
N ARG A 10 -20.32 -5.10 5.06
CA ARG A 10 -18.89 -5.35 4.89
C ARG A 10 -18.71 -6.06 3.54
N HIS A 11 -18.23 -5.34 2.52
CA HIS A 11 -17.82 -5.92 1.24
C HIS A 11 -16.52 -6.72 1.46
N THR A 12 -16.64 -7.96 1.94
CA THR A 12 -15.50 -8.88 1.98
C THR A 12 -15.25 -9.39 0.56
N CYS A 13 -14.07 -9.07 0.06
CA CYS A 13 -13.50 -9.57 -1.19
C CYS A 13 -13.57 -11.11 -1.22
N LYS A 14 -14.58 -11.69 -1.87
CA LYS A 14 -14.78 -13.15 -1.94
C LYS A 14 -13.59 -13.88 -2.60
N SER A 15 -12.79 -13.18 -3.42
CA SER A 15 -11.62 -13.72 -4.12
C SER A 15 -10.38 -13.91 -3.22
N CYS A 16 -10.14 -13.01 -2.26
CA CYS A 16 -9.07 -13.21 -1.27
C CYS A 16 -9.36 -14.39 -0.33
N LEU A 17 -10.64 -14.67 -0.03
CA LEU A 17 -11.04 -15.80 0.81
C LEU A 17 -10.89 -17.16 0.09
N SER A 18 -10.98 -17.21 -1.24
CA SER A 18 -10.65 -18.43 -2.00
C SER A 18 -9.13 -18.61 -2.11
N GLN A 19 -8.37 -17.56 -2.41
CA GLN A 19 -6.90 -17.65 -2.49
C GLN A 19 -6.23 -17.91 -1.12
N GLN A 20 -6.79 -17.38 -0.02
CA GLN A 20 -6.35 -17.77 1.32
C GLN A 20 -6.82 -19.16 1.74
N ARG A 21 -7.93 -19.68 1.19
CA ARG A 21 -8.32 -21.09 1.42
C ARG A 21 -7.38 -22.06 0.70
N GLU A 22 -6.92 -21.73 -0.50
CA GLU A 22 -5.93 -22.53 -1.23
C GLU A 22 -4.51 -22.40 -0.64
N SER A 23 -4.14 -21.23 -0.10
CA SER A 23 -2.86 -21.06 0.59
C SER A 23 -2.83 -21.67 2.00
N ARG A 24 -3.96 -21.64 2.73
CA ARG A 24 -4.08 -22.25 4.06
C ARG A 24 -4.23 -23.77 4.00
N ALA A 25 -4.63 -24.34 2.85
CA ALA A 25 -4.56 -25.79 2.62
C ALA A 25 -3.12 -26.31 2.50
N HIS A 26 -2.12 -25.45 2.26
CA HIS A 26 -0.72 -25.85 2.10
C HIS A 26 0.24 -25.47 3.24
N SER A 27 -0.26 -24.88 4.34
CA SER A 27 0.60 -24.37 5.41
C SER A 27 0.52 -25.13 6.75
N HIS A 28 -0.09 -26.31 6.82
CA HIS A 28 -0.12 -27.11 8.06
C HIS A 28 -0.05 -28.62 7.81
N THR A 29 1.11 -29.12 7.38
CA THR A 29 1.72 -30.39 7.84
C THR A 29 3.21 -30.39 7.48
N SER A 30 3.94 -29.49 8.13
CA SER A 30 5.40 -29.62 8.28
C SER A 30 5.67 -30.78 9.24
N MET A 31 5.61 -32.01 8.75
CA MET A 31 6.35 -33.18 9.28
C MET A 31 6.28 -34.41 8.35
N ASP A 32 5.41 -34.44 7.34
CA ASP A 32 5.22 -35.65 6.51
C ASP A 32 6.04 -35.68 5.21
N LYS A 33 6.65 -34.56 4.80
CA LYS A 33 7.46 -34.50 3.55
C LYS A 33 8.81 -35.25 3.65
N TYR A 34 9.36 -35.40 4.85
CA TYR A 34 10.59 -36.17 5.09
C TYR A 34 10.36 -37.69 5.12
N ALA A 35 9.15 -38.14 5.45
CA ALA A 35 8.82 -39.57 5.50
C ALA A 35 8.66 -40.18 4.10
N VAL A 36 8.16 -39.41 3.13
CA VAL A 36 8.00 -39.86 1.73
C VAL A 36 9.36 -39.98 1.03
N CYS A 37 10.32 -39.12 1.35
CA CYS A 37 11.69 -39.26 0.82
C CYS A 37 12.36 -40.55 1.32
N ALA A 38 12.15 -40.94 2.58
CA ALA A 38 12.77 -42.13 3.17
C ALA A 38 12.30 -43.46 2.53
N LEU A 39 11.06 -43.52 2.03
CA LEU A 39 10.52 -44.72 1.39
C LEU A 39 11.01 -44.92 -0.05
N VAL A 40 11.35 -43.84 -0.76
CA VAL A 40 11.88 -43.91 -2.13
C VAL A 40 13.35 -44.36 -2.16
N PHE A 41 14.12 -44.09 -1.10
CA PHE A 41 15.50 -44.62 -0.97
C PHE A 41 15.56 -46.12 -0.65
N ALA A 42 14.46 -46.74 -0.21
CA ALA A 42 14.43 -48.15 0.17
C ALA A 42 14.17 -49.12 -1.01
N LEU A 43 13.62 -48.63 -2.12
CA LEU A 43 13.35 -49.44 -3.32
C LEU A 43 14.04 -48.78 -4.53
N GLY A 44 15.27 -49.21 -4.79
CA GLY A 44 16.20 -48.61 -5.75
C GLY A 44 15.62 -48.38 -7.16
N ALA A 45 15.28 -47.12 -7.45
CA ALA A 45 15.19 -46.59 -8.80
C ALA A 45 15.90 -45.23 -8.84
N PHE A 46 17.14 -45.22 -9.33
CA PHE A 46 17.87 -43.99 -9.64
C PHE A 46 17.19 -43.32 -10.84
N VAL A 47 16.14 -42.54 -10.59
CA VAL A 47 15.68 -41.55 -11.56
C VAL A 47 16.59 -40.34 -11.39
N GLN A 48 17.45 -40.08 -12.36
CA GLN A 48 18.25 -38.85 -12.42
C GLN A 48 17.30 -37.66 -12.58
N PHE A 49 16.80 -37.14 -11.47
CA PHE A 49 16.17 -35.84 -11.44
C PHE A 49 17.28 -34.80 -11.50
N HIS A 50 17.55 -34.28 -12.70
CA HIS A 50 18.24 -33.00 -12.81
C HIS A 50 17.33 -31.95 -12.16
N PRO A 51 17.74 -31.29 -11.06
CA PRO A 51 16.98 -30.18 -10.54
C PRO A 51 17.21 -29.01 -11.50
N VAL A 52 16.29 -28.79 -12.43
CA VAL A 52 16.17 -27.49 -13.11
C VAL A 52 15.51 -26.56 -12.10
N PHE A 53 16.31 -26.09 -11.14
CA PHE A 53 15.92 -25.05 -10.20
C PHE A 53 16.52 -23.74 -10.66
N THR A 54 15.90 -23.14 -11.67
CA THR A 54 16.06 -21.71 -11.95
C THR A 54 14.70 -21.16 -12.38
N GLN A 55 13.78 -20.99 -11.42
CA GLN A 55 12.84 -19.88 -11.59
C GLN A 55 13.58 -18.63 -11.13
N ASP A 56 14.24 -18.00 -12.09
CA ASP A 56 14.47 -16.57 -12.06
C ASP A 56 13.07 -15.94 -11.93
N SER A 57 12.70 -15.52 -10.72
CA SER A 57 11.49 -14.74 -10.52
C SER A 57 11.60 -13.54 -11.46
N PRO A 58 10.67 -13.35 -12.41
CA PRO A 58 10.73 -12.21 -13.31
C PRO A 58 10.86 -10.95 -12.46
N LYS A 59 11.93 -10.18 -12.65
CA LYS A 59 12.04 -8.85 -12.05
C LYS A 59 10.93 -8.00 -12.66
N ILE A 60 9.74 -8.02 -12.04
CA ILE A 60 8.63 -7.16 -12.42
C ILE A 60 9.06 -5.75 -12.04
N HIS A 61 9.66 -5.03 -12.98
CA HIS A 61 9.89 -3.60 -12.83
C HIS A 61 8.54 -2.89 -12.93
N PRO A 62 8.04 -2.28 -11.84
CA PRO A 62 6.80 -1.51 -11.91
C PRO A 62 7.01 -0.31 -12.83
N LYS A 63 5.98 0.02 -13.63
CA LYS A 63 5.99 1.23 -14.44
C LYS A 63 5.91 2.47 -13.53
N PRO A 64 6.50 3.62 -13.93
CA PRO A 64 6.46 4.85 -13.15
C PRO A 64 5.04 5.34 -12.87
N GLY A 65 4.89 6.11 -11.79
CA GLY A 65 3.62 6.68 -11.36
C GLY A 65 2.84 5.78 -10.40
N GLU A 66 1.71 6.30 -9.94
CA GLU A 66 0.84 5.67 -8.94
C GLU A 66 -0.53 5.31 -9.52
N CYS A 67 -1.24 4.40 -8.83
CA CYS A 67 -2.61 4.05 -9.18
C CYS A 67 -3.57 5.21 -8.86
N SER A 68 -4.13 5.85 -9.90
CA SER A 68 -5.16 6.87 -9.74
C SER A 68 -6.49 6.24 -9.32
N ARG A 69 -7.16 6.79 -8.30
CA ARG A 69 -8.52 6.39 -7.90
C ARG A 69 -9.59 6.69 -8.96
N ARG A 70 -9.24 7.43 -10.02
CA ARG A 70 -10.12 7.75 -11.17
C ARG A 70 -10.49 6.51 -12.00
N ALA A 71 -9.84 5.39 -11.73
CA ALA A 71 -10.05 4.08 -12.33
C ALA A 71 -11.50 3.59 -12.37
N LEU A 72 -12.34 3.99 -11.41
CA LEU A 72 -13.75 3.61 -11.35
C LEU A 72 -14.57 4.14 -12.54
N LEU A 73 -14.05 5.13 -13.27
CA LEU A 73 -14.78 5.81 -14.34
C LEU A 73 -14.43 5.30 -15.75
N ALA A 74 -13.17 4.91 -16.03
CA ALA A 74 -12.74 4.49 -17.36
C ALA A 74 -11.44 3.67 -17.36
N PRO A 75 -11.50 2.34 -17.07
CA PRO A 75 -10.33 1.48 -17.21
C PRO A 75 -10.00 1.29 -18.70
N SER A 76 -8.71 1.24 -19.03
CA SER A 76 -8.25 0.99 -20.41
C SER A 76 -8.33 -0.48 -20.82
N LYS A 77 -8.24 -1.38 -19.84
CA LYS A 77 -8.36 -2.83 -19.98
C LYS A 77 -8.76 -3.40 -18.61
N ARG A 78 -9.67 -4.36 -18.60
CA ARG A 78 -10.00 -5.15 -17.40
C ARG A 78 -9.16 -6.42 -17.38
N GLY A 79 -8.68 -6.81 -16.21
CA GLY A 79 -7.80 -7.95 -16.01
C GLY A 79 -6.34 -7.63 -16.36
N CYS A 80 -5.49 -7.75 -15.36
CA CYS A 80 -4.03 -7.70 -15.48
C CYS A 80 -3.42 -8.41 -14.26
N VAL A 81 -2.19 -8.91 -14.38
CA VAL A 81 -1.41 -9.47 -13.26
C VAL A 81 -0.28 -8.51 -12.89
N SER A 82 0.24 -7.77 -13.89
CA SER A 82 1.30 -6.79 -13.71
C SER A 82 1.13 -5.60 -14.64
N ASP A 83 1.88 -4.53 -14.37
CA ASP A 83 1.93 -3.34 -15.23
C ASP A 83 2.28 -3.68 -16.70
N GLN A 84 3.00 -4.79 -16.93
CA GLN A 84 3.41 -5.22 -18.28
C GLN A 84 2.24 -5.71 -19.12
N ASP A 85 1.14 -6.16 -18.50
CA ASP A 85 -0.08 -6.60 -19.21
C ASP A 85 -0.91 -5.42 -19.74
N CYS A 86 -0.56 -4.21 -19.31
CA CYS A 86 -1.28 -2.98 -19.59
C CYS A 86 -0.65 -2.21 -20.76
N PRO A 87 -1.46 -1.59 -21.63
CA PRO A 87 -0.96 -0.86 -22.79
C PRO A 87 -0.18 0.39 -22.39
N GLY A 88 0.84 0.75 -23.18
CA GLY A 88 1.61 1.98 -22.98
C GLY A 88 2.25 2.07 -21.60
N ASP A 89 2.05 3.18 -20.92
CA ASP A 89 2.53 3.47 -19.56
C ASP A 89 1.51 3.10 -18.46
N HIS A 90 0.38 2.48 -18.81
CA HIS A 90 -0.67 2.14 -17.86
C HIS A 90 -0.20 1.11 -16.85
N LYS A 91 -0.69 1.27 -15.62
CA LYS A 91 -0.38 0.41 -14.48
C LYS A 91 -1.53 -0.55 -14.19
N CYS A 92 -1.19 -1.72 -13.67
CA CYS A 92 -2.15 -2.68 -13.17
C CYS A 92 -2.48 -2.34 -11.72
N CYS A 93 -3.75 -2.05 -11.45
CA CYS A 93 -4.19 -1.52 -10.18
C CYS A 93 -5.43 -2.28 -9.70
N VAL A 94 -5.51 -2.49 -8.38
CA VAL A 94 -6.63 -3.19 -7.74
C VAL A 94 -7.66 -2.19 -7.23
N PHE A 95 -8.88 -2.24 -7.76
CA PHE A 95 -10.01 -1.44 -7.27
C PHE A 95 -11.21 -2.35 -7.00
N ASP A 96 -11.75 -2.33 -5.78
CA ASP A 96 -12.87 -3.19 -5.36
C ASP A 96 -12.71 -4.67 -5.77
N CYS A 97 -11.48 -5.17 -5.65
CA CYS A 97 -11.07 -6.54 -6.02
C CYS A 97 -11.05 -6.84 -7.52
N GLU A 98 -11.09 -5.82 -8.37
CA GLU A 98 -10.87 -5.95 -9.80
C GLU A 98 -9.49 -5.40 -10.16
N ASP A 99 -8.70 -6.23 -10.85
CA ASP A 99 -7.42 -5.82 -11.42
C ASP A 99 -7.69 -5.13 -12.77
N VAL A 100 -7.36 -3.85 -12.88
CA VAL A 100 -7.63 -3.05 -14.07
C VAL A 100 -6.42 -2.22 -14.47
N CYS A 101 -6.25 -2.04 -15.78
CA CYS A 101 -5.21 -1.18 -16.34
C CYS A 101 -5.68 0.27 -16.39
N VAL A 102 -4.94 1.15 -15.74
CA VAL A 102 -5.28 2.57 -15.62
C VAL A 102 -4.08 3.46 -15.95
N ALA A 103 -4.36 4.65 -16.48
CA ALA A 103 -3.32 5.64 -16.70
C ALA A 103 -2.65 6.01 -15.37
N PRO A 104 -1.31 6.15 -15.34
CA PRO A 104 -0.61 6.51 -14.11
C PRO A 104 -1.01 7.91 -13.66
N SER A 105 -1.08 8.12 -12.34
CA SER A 105 -1.07 9.46 -11.74
C SER A 105 0.32 9.81 -11.23
N PHE A 106 0.72 11.06 -11.46
CA PHE A 106 1.93 11.62 -10.88
C PHE A 106 1.52 12.57 -9.76
N ASN A 107 1.87 12.21 -8.53
CA ASN A 107 1.52 12.97 -7.35
C ASN A 107 2.33 14.26 -7.28
N LYS A 108 1.70 15.34 -6.83
CA LYS A 108 2.37 16.60 -6.48
C LYS A 108 3.31 16.38 -5.29
N PRO A 109 4.37 17.20 -5.14
CA PRO A 109 5.31 17.10 -4.02
C PRO A 109 4.61 17.30 -2.67
N GLY A 110 5.24 16.77 -1.61
CA GLY A 110 4.74 16.82 -0.24
C GLY A 110 3.87 15.62 0.16
N VAL A 111 3.52 15.56 1.45
CA VAL A 111 2.82 14.43 2.07
C VAL A 111 1.46 14.87 2.58
N CYS A 112 0.45 14.00 2.42
CA CYS A 112 -0.88 14.28 2.96
C CYS A 112 -0.86 14.33 4.49
N PRO A 113 -1.65 15.23 5.11
CA PRO A 113 -1.79 15.25 6.55
C PRO A 113 -2.39 13.93 7.06
N ASP A 114 -1.99 13.51 8.27
CA ASP A 114 -2.67 12.43 8.97
C ASP A 114 -4.02 12.95 9.50
N THR A 115 -5.11 12.39 9.00
CA THR A 115 -6.47 12.76 9.37
C THR A 115 -7.13 11.74 10.29
N THR A 116 -6.35 10.84 10.90
CA THR A 116 -6.89 9.83 11.83
C THR A 116 -7.58 10.51 13.01
N GLY A 117 -8.83 10.13 13.28
CA GLY A 117 -9.63 10.69 14.37
C GLY A 117 -10.18 12.10 14.13
N GLN A 118 -9.93 12.71 12.97
CA GLN A 118 -10.52 14.01 12.61
C GLN A 118 -11.94 13.83 12.06
N LEU A 119 -12.80 14.85 12.22
CA LEU A 119 -14.07 14.92 11.50
C LEU A 119 -13.79 15.21 10.01
N GLY A 120 -14.57 14.61 9.12
CA GLY A 120 -14.40 14.82 7.68
C GLY A 120 -15.69 14.65 6.89
N TYR A 121 -15.68 15.10 5.65
CA TYR A 121 -16.80 14.91 4.72
C TYR A 121 -16.75 13.51 4.12
N CYS A 122 -17.85 12.77 4.21
CA CYS A 122 -17.97 11.40 3.68
C CYS A 122 -18.21 11.41 2.15
N ALA A 123 -17.38 12.13 1.40
CA ALA A 123 -17.50 12.34 -0.04
C ALA A 123 -16.13 12.30 -0.72
N PHE A 124 -16.11 11.91 -1.99
CA PHE A 124 -14.93 11.91 -2.84
C PHE A 124 -14.97 13.16 -3.73
N LEU A 125 -14.30 14.23 -3.32
CA LEU A 125 -14.25 15.50 -4.05
C LEU A 125 -13.10 15.57 -5.06
N CYS A 126 -12.15 14.65 -4.99
CA CYS A 126 -11.03 14.51 -5.90
C CYS A 126 -10.63 13.02 -6.02
N PHE A 127 -9.98 12.63 -7.11
CA PHE A 127 -9.47 11.27 -7.31
C PHE A 127 -7.95 11.23 -7.25
N ASP A 128 -7.29 12.21 -7.84
CA ASP A 128 -5.83 12.40 -7.76
C ASP A 128 -5.46 13.88 -7.68
N ASP A 129 -4.17 14.16 -7.47
CA ASP A 129 -3.68 15.53 -7.22
C ASP A 129 -3.95 16.48 -8.40
N ARG A 130 -4.20 15.96 -9.62
CA ARG A 130 -4.50 16.79 -10.80
C ARG A 130 -5.90 17.41 -10.74
N ASP A 131 -6.81 16.81 -9.97
CA ASP A 131 -8.15 17.38 -9.76
C ASP A 131 -8.10 18.59 -8.80
N CYS A 132 -6.99 18.78 -8.09
CA CYS A 132 -6.78 19.88 -7.17
C CYS A 132 -6.00 21.02 -7.85
N SER A 133 -6.39 22.27 -7.60
CA SER A 133 -5.65 23.46 -8.06
C SER A 133 -4.34 23.64 -7.28
N ASP A 134 -3.44 24.47 -7.82
CA ASP A 134 -2.19 24.89 -7.17
C ASP A 134 -1.32 23.71 -6.66
N GLU A 135 -0.74 23.85 -5.48
CA GLU A 135 0.09 22.83 -4.81
C GLU A 135 -0.72 21.85 -3.94
N LEU A 136 -2.06 21.91 -3.97
CA LEU A 136 -2.92 21.08 -3.15
C LEU A 136 -2.90 19.62 -3.61
N LYS A 137 -2.91 18.69 -2.65
CA LYS A 137 -2.96 17.24 -2.88
C LYS A 137 -4.34 16.68 -2.58
N CYS A 138 -4.71 15.60 -3.28
CA CYS A 138 -5.94 14.86 -3.05
C CYS A 138 -5.77 13.84 -1.92
N CYS A 139 -6.09 14.26 -0.70
CA CYS A 139 -5.82 13.53 0.52
C CYS A 139 -7.08 12.89 1.10
N ARG A 140 -6.90 11.75 1.77
CA ARG A 140 -7.98 11.11 2.53
C ARG A 140 -8.33 11.98 3.71
N ASN A 141 -9.61 12.03 4.06
CA ASN A 141 -10.10 12.71 5.25
C ASN A 141 -10.61 11.73 6.30
N GLY A 142 -11.07 12.29 7.43
CA GLY A 142 -11.53 11.53 8.59
C GLY A 142 -12.74 10.61 8.36
N CYS A 143 -13.59 10.86 7.35
CA CYS A 143 -14.75 10.02 7.03
C CYS A 143 -14.53 9.12 5.80
N ALA A 144 -13.28 8.71 5.54
CA ALA A 144 -12.91 7.92 4.37
C ALA A 144 -13.16 8.58 2.99
N GLY A 145 -13.60 9.85 2.98
CA GLY A 145 -13.69 10.66 1.79
C GLY A 145 -12.33 11.21 1.37
N TYR A 146 -12.33 11.98 0.29
CA TYR A 146 -11.14 12.63 -0.25
C TYR A 146 -11.44 14.07 -0.62
N ASN A 147 -10.54 14.97 -0.27
CA ASN A 147 -10.62 16.36 -0.67
C ASN A 147 -9.23 16.96 -0.85
N CYS A 148 -9.17 18.08 -1.56
CA CYS A 148 -7.93 18.82 -1.75
C CYS A 148 -7.49 19.43 -0.41
N MET A 149 -6.24 19.18 -0.02
CA MET A 149 -5.64 19.67 1.22
C MET A 149 -4.23 20.21 0.95
N PRO A 150 -3.77 21.21 1.71
CA PRO A 150 -2.37 21.62 1.68
C PRO A 150 -1.46 20.45 2.10
N PRO A 151 -0.40 20.16 1.33
CA PRO A 151 0.57 19.15 1.74
C PRO A 151 1.44 19.62 2.90
N PHE A 152 1.91 18.67 3.71
CA PHE A 152 3.05 18.90 4.58
C PHE A 152 4.35 18.81 3.77
N GLN A 153 5.22 19.78 3.97
CA GLN A 153 6.56 19.75 3.38
C GLN A 153 7.43 18.71 4.09
N VAL A 154 8.12 17.90 3.28
CA VAL A 154 9.13 16.94 3.76
C VAL A 154 10.49 17.52 3.47
N LYS A 155 11.32 17.66 4.50
CA LYS A 155 12.69 18.17 4.36
C LYS A 155 13.65 17.04 3.99
N PRO A 156 14.74 17.34 3.26
CA PRO A 156 15.74 16.35 2.86
C PRO A 156 16.43 15.70 4.08
N GLY A 157 17.01 14.52 3.85
CA GLY A 157 17.70 13.74 4.88
C GLY A 157 16.80 12.75 5.64
N ARG A 158 17.40 11.92 6.50
CA ARG A 158 16.68 10.91 7.29
C ARG A 158 16.76 11.21 8.78
N CYS A 159 15.78 10.75 9.54
CA CYS A 159 15.89 10.75 10.98
C CYS A 159 16.97 9.76 11.43
N ALA A 160 17.85 10.20 12.33
CA ALA A 160 18.72 9.30 13.07
C ALA A 160 17.88 8.33 13.93
N LEU A 161 18.53 7.31 14.49
CA LEU A 161 17.88 6.42 15.45
C LEU A 161 17.24 7.23 16.59
N PRO A 162 16.05 6.82 17.09
CA PRO A 162 15.34 7.55 18.13
C PRO A 162 16.25 7.85 19.33
N GLN A 163 16.42 9.13 19.64
CA GLN A 163 17.15 9.52 20.85
C GLN A 163 16.27 9.31 22.07
N GLY A 164 16.88 8.91 23.19
CA GLY A 164 16.20 8.80 24.48
C GLY A 164 15.78 10.18 24.96
N THR A 165 14.47 10.40 25.10
CA THR A 165 13.95 11.61 25.73
C THR A 165 13.36 11.26 27.10
N PRO A 166 13.70 12.00 28.17
CA PRO A 166 13.19 11.71 29.50
C PRO A 166 11.69 12.02 29.65
N MET A 167 11.11 12.78 28.71
CA MET A 167 9.70 13.14 28.70
C MET A 167 9.04 12.76 27.38
N CYS A 168 7.82 12.28 27.48
CA CYS A 168 6.97 11.91 26.35
C CYS A 168 6.11 13.09 25.95
N ALA A 169 6.32 13.60 24.74
CA ALA A 169 5.55 14.72 24.21
C ALA A 169 5.62 14.78 22.68
N GLU A 170 4.58 15.33 22.08
CA GLU A 170 4.50 15.64 20.65
C GLU A 170 4.90 17.10 20.43
N TYR A 171 6.18 17.36 20.12
CA TYR A 171 6.67 18.72 19.86
C TYR A 171 6.48 19.16 18.40
N CYS A 172 6.29 18.19 17.51
CA CYS A 172 6.05 18.40 16.08
C CYS A 172 5.23 17.24 15.53
N TYR A 173 4.60 17.45 14.39
CA TYR A 173 3.86 16.42 13.63
C TYR A 173 4.41 16.24 12.22
N HIS A 174 5.08 17.27 11.67
CA HIS A 174 5.72 17.21 10.36
C HIS A 174 6.94 18.14 10.28
N ASP A 175 7.84 17.86 9.32
CA ASP A 175 9.13 18.58 9.18
C ASP A 175 8.97 20.10 9.04
N GLY A 176 7.90 20.54 8.38
CA GLY A 176 7.60 21.97 8.21
C GLY A 176 7.39 22.77 9.51
N GLN A 177 7.14 22.10 10.65
CA GLN A 177 7.05 22.76 11.97
C GLN A 177 8.40 22.95 12.63
N CYS A 178 9.42 22.23 12.17
CA CYS A 178 10.76 22.33 12.71
C CYS A 178 11.50 23.49 12.04
N PRO A 179 12.43 24.16 12.73
CA PRO A 179 13.24 25.22 12.15
C PRO A 179 14.26 24.66 11.15
N GLU A 180 14.71 25.51 10.22
CA GLU A 180 15.83 25.21 9.29
C GLU A 180 15.66 23.87 8.56
N GLU A 181 16.69 23.02 8.54
CA GLU A 181 16.70 21.70 7.93
C GLU A 181 16.27 20.58 8.89
N GLN A 182 15.89 20.93 10.13
CA GLN A 182 15.50 19.93 11.12
C GLN A 182 14.21 19.23 10.70
N LYS A 183 14.16 17.93 10.96
CA LYS A 183 13.03 17.05 10.64
C LYS A 183 12.27 16.70 11.90
N CYS A 184 10.99 16.40 11.75
CA CYS A 184 10.17 15.90 12.83
C CYS A 184 10.38 14.39 12.98
N CYS A 185 11.11 13.98 14.00
CA CYS A 185 11.58 12.62 14.15
C CYS A 185 11.01 11.95 15.40
N ARG A 186 10.71 10.66 15.27
CA ARG A 186 10.23 9.83 16.38
C ARG A 186 11.31 9.71 17.45
N THR A 187 10.92 9.93 18.71
CA THR A 187 11.77 9.73 19.89
C THR A 187 11.40 8.40 20.56
N THR A 188 11.92 8.14 21.77
CA THR A 188 11.45 7.02 22.60
C THR A 188 9.95 7.09 22.89
N CYS A 189 9.41 8.31 22.99
CA CYS A 189 7.98 8.55 23.10
C CYS A 189 7.61 9.94 22.55
N GLY A 190 6.80 9.94 21.49
CA GLY A 190 6.40 11.14 20.74
C GLY A 190 7.36 11.52 19.60
N HIS A 191 7.38 12.80 19.25
CA HIS A 191 8.20 13.35 18.17
C HIS A 191 8.86 14.67 18.57
N ALA A 192 10.08 14.89 18.09
CA ALA A 192 10.84 16.12 18.31
C ALA A 192 11.63 16.50 17.07
N CYS A 193 11.95 17.79 16.96
CA CYS A 193 12.81 18.29 15.90
C CYS A 193 14.25 17.85 16.11
N SER A 194 14.84 17.19 15.12
CA SER A 194 16.23 16.78 15.15
C SER A 194 16.91 17.01 13.80
N LYS A 195 18.25 17.14 13.84
CA LYS A 195 19.03 17.29 12.61
C LYS A 195 18.98 16.00 11.80
N PRO A 196 18.80 16.08 10.47
CA PRO A 196 18.89 14.91 9.60
C PRO A 196 20.29 14.29 9.61
N CYS A 197 20.37 12.99 9.32
CA CYS A 197 21.60 12.24 9.09
C CYS A 197 21.82 11.91 7.61
#